data_AF-A0A5M3VY29-F1
#
_entry.id   AF-A0A5M3VY29-F1
#
_cell.length_a   1.000
_cell.length_b   1.000
_cell.length_c   1.000
_cell.angle_alpha   90.00
_cell.angle_beta   90.00
_cell.angle_gamma   90.00
#
_symmetry.space_group_name_H-M   'P 1'
#
loop_
_entity.id
_entity.type
_entity.pdbx_description
1 polymer ?
#
loop_
_entity_poly.entity_id
_entity_poly.type
_entity_poly.pdbx_seq_one_letter_code
_entity_poly.pdbx_strand_id
1 'polypeptide(L)'
;MKLPPVRPGSSVSYILDGHQRLSTLYGCLRRPANARRSTEQRDWMWWVYRTLDSSGRGTAGSSRYRHWNSDGAPPAEHLPVRSILRTMDYLAYERNLSKHVHGSTLDRMLHEAEQLAQRIKSYKLAVVRLSGGSLNQAVEVFSRLNSGRQSTDRLASALTHATVASESLADRVTEIQERTVVSGFGDIPALTIFQAILAVSGEEDIQGVRREALTERAEGRIRNSVENADVALEKAVDFLRQRIGVPHVRLVPYNLQIVLLTLFFHVDRRLDEGKLSVLLRWFWNTSLAGYFAGADPSLVQDSLREMKDFAAGRGYLRS
;
A
#
# COMPACT_ATOMS: atom_id res chain seq x y z
N MET A 1 17.93 11.17 -4.10
CA MET A 1 17.47 12.58 -3.89
C MET A 1 18.55 13.35 -3.13
N LYS A 2 19.08 14.47 -3.65
CA LYS A 2 19.96 15.35 -2.86
C LYS A 2 19.11 16.16 -1.89
N LEU A 3 19.30 15.92 -0.59
CA LEU A 3 18.63 16.69 0.45
C LEU A 3 19.16 18.14 0.44
N PRO A 4 18.31 19.14 0.70
CA PRO A 4 18.75 20.52 0.82
C PRO A 4 19.80 20.62 1.95
N PRO A 5 20.85 21.44 1.77
CA PRO A 5 21.91 21.56 2.76
C PRO A 5 21.34 22.08 4.09
N VAL A 6 21.66 21.38 5.17
CA VAL A 6 21.26 21.76 6.53
C VAL A 6 21.97 23.05 6.91
N ARG A 7 21.22 24.08 7.35
CA ARG A 7 21.83 25.34 7.82
C ARG A 7 22.64 25.06 9.10
N PRO A 8 23.86 25.61 9.24
CA PRO A 8 24.68 25.43 10.44
C PRO A 8 23.90 25.86 11.70
N GLY A 9 23.85 25.00 12.72
CA GLY A 9 23.13 25.26 13.97
C GLY A 9 21.65 24.85 14.01
N SER A 10 21.10 24.26 12.95
CA SER A 10 19.72 23.76 12.92
C SER A 10 19.64 22.24 13.01
N SER A 11 18.76 21.71 13.87
CA SER A 11 18.40 20.29 13.86
C SER A 11 17.30 20.06 12.81
N VAL A 12 17.58 19.20 11.83
CA VAL A 12 16.59 18.83 10.81
C VAL A 12 15.97 17.50 11.19
N SER A 13 14.66 17.51 11.40
CA SER A 13 13.86 16.30 11.64
C SER A 13 13.23 15.85 10.33
N TYR A 14 13.39 14.56 9.99
CA TYR A 14 12.76 13.96 8.82
C TYR A 14 11.54 13.15 9.23
N ILE A 15 10.44 13.29 8.47
CA ILE A 15 9.26 12.44 8.61
C ILE A 15 9.44 11.26 7.65
N LEU A 16 9.58 10.05 8.20
CA LEU A 16 9.83 8.84 7.42
C LEU A 16 8.57 8.22 6.83
N ASP A 17 7.44 8.34 7.53
CA ASP A 17 6.12 7.87 7.08
C ASP A 17 5.01 8.71 7.70
N GLY A 18 3.81 8.62 7.12
CA GLY A 18 2.66 9.41 7.53
C GLY A 18 2.75 10.85 7.04
N HIS A 19 3.67 11.18 6.13
CA HIS A 19 3.75 12.52 5.54
C HIS A 19 2.42 12.90 4.89
N GLN A 20 1.83 12.03 4.07
CA GLN A 20 0.51 12.30 3.47
C GLN A 20 -0.57 12.49 4.55
N ARG A 21 -0.66 11.60 5.54
CA ARG A 21 -1.66 11.69 6.62
C ARG A 21 -1.48 12.96 7.48
N LEU A 22 -0.25 13.29 7.83
CA LEU A 22 0.09 14.46 8.63
C LEU A 22 -0.14 15.74 7.84
N SER A 23 0.23 15.76 6.55
CA SER A 23 -0.06 16.88 5.65
C SER A 23 -1.55 17.06 5.45
N THR A 24 -2.34 15.99 5.29
CA THR A 24 -3.81 16.05 5.27
C THR A 24 -4.37 16.64 6.57
N LEU A 25 -3.99 16.09 7.72
CA LEU A 25 -4.47 16.58 9.01
C LEU A 25 -4.08 18.04 9.24
N TYR A 26 -2.82 18.40 8.99
CA TYR A 26 -2.31 19.75 9.14
C TYR A 26 -3.02 20.71 8.18
N GLY A 27 -3.04 20.37 6.89
CA GLY A 27 -3.64 21.19 5.83
C GLY A 27 -5.12 21.42 6.03
N CYS A 28 -5.87 20.44 6.55
CA CYS A 28 -7.30 20.61 6.84
C CYS A 28 -7.54 21.36 8.16
N LEU A 29 -6.83 21.01 9.24
CA LEU A 29 -7.10 21.56 10.58
C LEU A 29 -6.53 22.96 10.80
N ARG A 30 -5.43 23.32 10.11
CA ARG A 30 -4.78 24.63 10.28
C ARG A 30 -5.20 25.68 9.26
N ARG A 31 -6.00 25.31 8.25
CA ARG A 31 -6.41 26.23 7.18
C ARG A 31 -7.15 27.47 7.72
N PRO A 32 -6.76 28.70 7.32
CA PRO A 32 -7.50 29.91 7.65
C PRO A 32 -8.92 29.93 7.09
N ALA A 33 -9.87 30.59 7.77
CA ALA A 33 -11.26 30.68 7.31
C ALA A 33 -11.39 31.51 6.03
N ASN A 34 -10.51 32.51 5.88
CA ASN A 34 -10.38 33.42 4.76
C ASN A 34 -9.38 32.94 3.69
N ALA A 35 -8.90 31.70 3.77
CA ALA A 35 -8.08 31.14 2.71
C ALA A 35 -8.85 31.15 1.38
N ARG A 36 -8.14 31.24 0.26
CA ARG A 36 -8.75 31.18 -1.07
C ARG A 36 -9.62 29.92 -1.17
N ARG A 37 -10.77 30.09 -1.83
CA ARG A 37 -11.63 29.02 -2.33
C ARG A 37 -11.56 29.07 -3.84
N SER A 38 -11.33 27.92 -4.44
CA SER A 38 -11.16 27.74 -5.87
C SER A 38 -11.61 26.33 -6.23
N THR A 39 -12.10 26.18 -7.45
CA THR A 39 -12.41 24.90 -8.10
C THR A 39 -11.16 24.13 -8.53
N GLU A 40 -9.96 24.72 -8.37
CA GLU A 40 -8.68 24.04 -8.55
C GLU A 40 -8.43 22.98 -7.47
N GLN A 41 -8.03 21.78 -7.89
CA GLN A 41 -7.80 20.63 -7.00
C GLN A 41 -6.82 20.93 -5.86
N ARG A 42 -5.75 21.68 -6.15
CA ARG A 42 -4.73 22.08 -5.17
C ARG A 42 -5.30 22.91 -4.01
N ASP A 43 -6.47 23.50 -4.21
CA ASP A 43 -7.15 24.35 -3.25
C ASP A 43 -8.30 23.62 -2.54
N TRP A 44 -9.28 23.09 -3.30
CA TRP A 44 -10.46 22.44 -2.72
C TRP A 44 -10.16 21.16 -1.94
N MET A 45 -9.05 20.47 -2.23
CA MET A 45 -8.68 19.24 -1.51
C MET A 45 -8.50 19.46 0.00
N TRP A 46 -8.24 20.69 0.44
CA TRP A 46 -8.03 21.03 1.86
C TRP A 46 -9.31 21.52 2.55
N TRP A 47 -10.37 21.75 1.78
CA TRP A 47 -11.67 22.17 2.28
C TRP A 47 -12.53 20.94 2.60
N VAL A 48 -12.18 20.28 3.71
CA VAL A 48 -12.85 19.04 4.17
C VAL A 48 -13.96 19.34 5.18
N TYR A 49 -15.11 18.72 4.95
CA TYR A 49 -16.29 18.85 5.78
C TYR A 49 -16.75 17.48 6.26
N ARG A 50 -17.26 17.43 7.49
CA ARG A 50 -18.03 16.33 8.04
C ARG A 50 -19.50 16.59 7.76
N THR A 51 -20.17 15.69 7.03
CA THR A 51 -21.63 15.73 6.92
C THR A 51 -22.22 15.19 8.22
N LEU A 52 -22.98 16.03 8.94
CA LEU A 52 -23.72 15.61 10.12
C LEU A 52 -25.08 15.05 9.68
N ASP A 53 -25.45 13.86 10.15
CA ASP A 53 -26.62 13.15 9.66
C ASP A 53 -27.86 13.47 10.50
N SER A 54 -28.98 13.80 9.85
CA SER A 54 -30.28 14.05 10.47
C SER A 54 -31.02 12.77 10.90
N SER A 55 -30.65 11.59 10.37
CA SER A 55 -31.47 10.38 10.46
C SER A 55 -31.10 9.40 11.58
N GLY A 56 -29.90 9.51 12.17
CA GLY A 56 -29.45 8.65 13.29
C GLY A 56 -29.20 7.19 12.89
N ARG A 57 -29.53 6.82 11.65
CA ARG A 57 -29.12 5.59 10.99
C ARG A 57 -27.72 5.85 10.48
N GLY A 58 -26.74 5.67 11.37
CA GLY A 58 -25.33 5.96 11.09
C GLY A 58 -24.99 5.63 9.64
N THR A 59 -24.54 6.61 8.89
CA THR A 59 -24.25 6.57 7.45
C THR A 59 -23.51 5.28 7.07
N ALA A 60 -24.28 4.25 6.73
CA ALA A 60 -23.83 2.97 6.25
C ALA A 60 -24.02 3.02 4.74
N GLY A 61 -23.00 3.55 4.04
CA GLY A 61 -22.96 3.62 2.58
C GLY A 61 -22.60 4.97 1.98
N SER A 62 -22.74 6.09 2.71
CA SER A 62 -22.37 7.43 2.23
C SER A 62 -21.08 7.94 2.86
N SER A 63 -20.20 8.55 2.03
CA SER A 63 -18.94 9.14 2.50
C SER A 63 -19.21 10.23 3.54
N ARG A 64 -18.80 9.97 4.79
CA ARG A 64 -19.03 10.86 5.95
C ARG A 64 -18.21 12.15 5.90
N TYR A 65 -17.15 12.14 5.09
CA TYR A 65 -16.32 13.31 4.82
C TYR A 65 -16.40 13.66 3.34
N ARG A 66 -16.41 14.95 3.05
CA ARG A 66 -16.49 15.46 1.68
C ARG A 66 -15.57 16.66 1.52
N HIS A 67 -15.00 16.77 0.33
CA HIS A 67 -14.35 18.00 -0.10
C HIS A 67 -15.39 18.93 -0.71
N TRP A 68 -15.20 20.24 -0.55
CA TRP A 68 -16.07 21.24 -1.16
C TRP A 68 -15.36 21.92 -2.32
N ASN A 69 -15.76 21.56 -3.54
CA ASN A 69 -15.20 22.03 -4.81
C ASN A 69 -16.08 23.06 -5.53
N SER A 70 -17.01 23.70 -4.81
CA SER A 70 -17.92 24.71 -5.35
C SER A 70 -17.62 26.09 -4.78
N ASP A 71 -17.85 27.12 -5.60
CA ASP A 71 -17.72 28.52 -5.20
C ASP A 71 -18.85 28.96 -4.25
N GLY A 72 -19.95 28.19 -4.19
CA GLY A 72 -21.06 28.41 -3.28
C GLY A 72 -20.72 28.11 -1.81
N ALA A 73 -21.55 28.62 -0.89
CA ALA A 73 -21.42 28.26 0.52
C ALA A 73 -21.79 26.77 0.74
N PRO A 74 -21.01 26.03 1.56
CA PRO A 74 -21.39 24.67 1.95
C PRO A 74 -22.68 24.68 2.78
N PRO A 75 -23.49 23.60 2.76
CA PRO A 75 -24.69 23.51 3.57
C PRO A 75 -24.38 23.64 5.07
N ALA A 76 -25.32 24.19 5.85
CA ALA A 76 -25.13 24.40 7.29
C ALA A 76 -24.83 23.09 8.06
N GLU A 77 -25.35 21.96 7.57
CA GLU A 77 -25.16 20.62 8.14
C GLU A 77 -23.73 20.08 7.94
N HIS A 78 -22.90 20.76 7.15
CA HIS A 78 -21.53 20.36 6.87
C HIS A 78 -20.58 21.08 7.84
N LEU A 79 -20.11 20.36 8.84
CA LEU A 79 -19.13 20.83 9.81
C LEU A 79 -17.74 20.97 9.15
N PRO A 80 -17.16 22.17 9.04
CA PRO A 80 -15.82 22.34 8.49
C PRO A 80 -14.78 21.73 9.43
N VAL A 81 -13.97 20.78 8.97
CA VAL A 81 -12.95 20.13 9.83
C VAL A 81 -11.96 21.16 10.42
N ARG A 82 -11.66 22.22 9.66
CA ARG A 82 -10.81 23.34 10.09
C ARG A 82 -11.30 24.07 11.36
N SER A 83 -12.60 24.04 11.67
CA SER A 83 -13.14 24.76 12.82
C SER A 83 -12.87 24.02 14.13
N ILE A 84 -12.66 22.69 14.08
CA ILE A 84 -12.65 21.80 15.24
C ILE A 84 -11.58 22.16 16.28
N LEU A 85 -10.40 22.62 15.84
CA LEU A 85 -9.31 23.04 16.74
C LEU A 85 -9.39 24.51 17.18
N ARG A 86 -10.32 25.29 16.62
CA ARG A 86 -10.42 26.74 16.85
C ARG A 86 -11.75 27.05 17.51
N THR A 87 -11.74 27.28 18.82
CA THR A 87 -12.96 27.49 19.63
C THR A 87 -13.92 28.49 19.00
N MET A 88 -13.42 29.64 18.54
CA MET A 88 -14.28 30.68 17.94
C MET A 88 -14.90 30.26 16.61
N ASP A 89 -14.16 29.53 15.76
CA ASP A 89 -14.68 29.04 14.48
C ASP A 89 -15.72 27.93 14.70
N TYR A 90 -15.50 27.08 15.71
CA TYR A 90 -16.43 26.02 16.09
C TYR A 90 -17.74 26.60 16.64
N LEU A 91 -17.68 27.57 17.56
CA LEU A 91 -18.87 28.28 18.06
C LEU A 91 -19.59 29.06 16.95
N ALA A 92 -18.84 29.67 16.02
CA ALA A 92 -19.44 30.34 14.87
C ALA A 92 -20.20 29.35 13.96
N TYR A 93 -19.67 28.14 13.81
CA TYR A 93 -20.37 27.06 13.10
C TYR A 93 -21.66 26.65 13.82
N GLU A 94 -21.63 26.38 15.13
CA GLU A 94 -22.82 25.98 15.90
C GLU A 94 -23.92 27.05 15.84
N ARG A 95 -23.55 28.34 15.94
CA ARG A 95 -24.47 29.47 15.77
C ARG A 95 -25.04 29.58 14.35
N ASN A 96 -24.30 29.15 13.33
CA ASN A 96 -24.81 29.13 11.96
C ASN A 96 -25.77 27.95 11.75
N LEU A 97 -25.44 26.78 12.31
CA LEU A 97 -26.28 25.59 12.27
C LEU A 97 -27.64 25.86 12.95
N SER A 98 -27.65 26.49 14.12
CA SER A 98 -28.87 26.79 14.87
C SER A 98 -29.82 27.81 14.21
N LYS A 99 -29.36 28.51 13.16
CA LYS A 99 -30.21 29.38 12.33
C LYS A 99 -31.01 28.61 11.28
N HIS A 100 -30.57 27.40 10.93
CA HIS A 100 -31.14 26.62 9.83
C HIS A 100 -31.77 25.30 10.31
N VAL A 101 -31.34 24.79 11.47
CA VAL A 101 -31.79 23.53 12.07
C VAL A 101 -32.27 23.79 13.49
N HIS A 102 -33.38 23.17 13.88
CA HIS A 102 -34.03 23.39 15.18
C HIS A 102 -34.48 22.07 15.84
N GLY A 103 -34.85 22.18 17.12
CA GLY A 103 -35.40 21.07 17.90
C GLY A 103 -34.43 19.91 18.08
N SER A 104 -34.97 18.71 18.27
CA SER A 104 -34.19 17.49 18.55
C SER A 104 -33.17 17.12 17.47
N THR A 105 -33.36 17.60 16.23
CA THR A 105 -32.40 17.40 15.14
C THR A 105 -31.13 18.22 15.38
N LEU A 106 -31.28 19.47 15.83
CA LEU A 106 -30.16 20.35 16.18
C LEU A 106 -29.34 19.74 17.32
N ASP A 107 -30.01 19.31 18.39
CA ASP A 107 -29.34 18.74 19.57
C ASP A 107 -28.49 17.51 19.21
N ARG A 108 -29.03 16.64 18.35
CA ARG A 108 -28.31 15.44 17.89
C ARG A 108 -27.10 15.77 17.01
N MET A 109 -27.23 16.77 16.13
CA MET A 109 -26.11 17.21 15.28
C MET A 109 -25.01 17.90 16.09
N LEU A 110 -25.38 18.73 17.07
CA LEU A 110 -24.43 19.35 17.99
C LEU A 110 -23.70 18.30 18.82
N HIS A 111 -24.43 17.28 19.30
CA HIS A 111 -23.82 16.16 20.01
C HIS A 111 -22.84 15.36 19.13
N GLU A 112 -23.19 15.08 17.87
CA GLU A 112 -22.26 14.44 16.92
C GLU A 112 -21.01 15.30 16.67
N ALA A 113 -21.20 16.60 16.47
CA ALA A 113 -20.11 17.55 16.25
C ALA A 113 -19.16 17.60 17.46
N GLU A 114 -19.71 17.61 18.67
CA GLU A 114 -18.93 17.60 19.91
C GLU A 114 -18.13 16.30 20.06
N GLN A 115 -18.76 15.14 19.87
CA GLN A 115 -18.06 13.85 19.91
C GLN A 115 -16.92 13.79 18.90
N LEU A 116 -17.14 14.28 17.67
CA LEU A 116 -16.09 14.36 16.67
C LEU A 116 -14.95 15.29 17.11
N ALA A 117 -15.30 16.46 17.65
CA ALA A 117 -14.32 17.42 18.12
C ALA A 117 -13.47 16.84 19.25
N GLN A 118 -14.08 16.14 20.20
CA GLN A 118 -13.38 15.43 21.27
C GLN A 118 -12.45 14.36 20.70
N ARG A 119 -12.92 13.51 19.78
CA ARG A 119 -12.10 12.45 19.15
C ARG A 119 -10.87 13.00 18.42
N ILE A 120 -11.01 14.12 17.72
CA ILE A 120 -9.90 14.76 17.02
C ILE A 120 -8.93 15.41 18.01
N LYS A 121 -9.44 16.12 19.02
CA LYS A 121 -8.62 16.79 20.04
C LYS A 121 -7.87 15.78 20.93
N SER A 122 -8.48 14.64 21.24
CA SER A 122 -7.89 13.58 22.06
C SER A 122 -7.04 12.60 21.26
N TYR A 123 -6.95 12.75 19.93
CA TYR A 123 -6.21 11.83 19.09
C TYR A 123 -4.71 11.92 19.38
N LYS A 124 -4.14 10.84 19.93
CA LYS A 124 -2.71 10.74 20.20
C LYS A 124 -1.99 10.20 18.97
N LEU A 125 -1.15 11.03 18.37
CA LEU A 125 -0.22 10.60 17.33
C LEU A 125 0.96 9.87 17.99
N ALA A 126 1.12 8.58 17.68
CA ALA A 126 2.32 7.85 18.04
C ALA A 126 3.49 8.38 17.21
N VAL A 127 4.43 9.07 17.86
CA VAL A 127 5.63 9.61 17.22
C VAL A 127 6.84 8.86 17.77
N VAL A 128 7.52 8.11 16.90
CA VAL A 128 8.82 7.53 17.22
C VAL A 128 9.88 8.52 16.75
N ARG A 129 10.64 9.09 17.70
CA ARG A 129 11.79 9.94 17.38
C ARG A 129 13.05 9.10 17.45
N LEU A 130 13.80 9.08 16.36
CA LEU A 130 15.09 8.42 16.29
C LEU A 130 16.16 9.50 16.37
N SER A 131 17.01 9.43 17.39
CA SER A 131 18.07 10.39 17.67
C SER A 131 19.42 9.70 17.45
N GLY A 132 20.20 10.20 16.49
CA GLY A 132 21.45 9.57 16.07
C GLY A 132 21.23 8.40 15.11
N GLY A 133 22.23 8.15 14.27
CA GLY A 133 22.17 7.18 13.17
C GLY A 133 21.93 7.82 11.81
N SER A 134 22.22 7.07 10.75
CA SER A 134 21.96 7.51 9.38
C SER A 134 20.47 7.39 9.05
N LEU A 135 20.00 8.16 8.06
CA LEU A 135 18.64 8.05 7.52
C LEU A 135 18.26 6.59 7.21
N ASN A 136 19.23 5.79 6.72
CA ASN A 136 19.04 4.39 6.38
C ASN A 136 18.69 3.53 7.61
N GLN A 137 19.35 3.75 8.76
CA GLN A 137 19.02 3.04 10.01
C GLN A 137 17.62 3.41 10.50
N ALA A 138 17.22 4.66 10.31
CA ALA A 138 15.91 5.15 10.70
C ALA A 138 14.77 4.52 9.86
N VAL A 139 15.01 4.36 8.56
CA VAL A 139 14.12 3.65 7.62
C VAL A 139 13.97 2.17 7.98
N GLU A 140 15.04 1.51 8.43
CA GLU A 140 15.03 0.11 8.84
C GLU A 140 14.20 -0.12 10.11
N VAL A 141 14.44 0.67 11.17
CA VAL A 141 13.66 0.60 12.43
C VAL A 141 12.18 0.83 12.14
N PHE A 142 11.88 1.83 11.31
CA PHE A 142 10.53 2.12 10.89
C PHE A 142 9.87 0.98 10.09
N SER A 143 10.65 0.27 9.25
CA SER A 143 10.19 -0.88 8.48
C SER A 143 9.78 -2.05 9.38
N ARG A 144 10.60 -2.37 10.38
CA ARG A 144 10.31 -3.45 11.34
C ARG A 144 9.05 -3.17 12.17
N LEU A 145 8.74 -1.90 12.44
CA LEU A 145 7.56 -1.49 13.21
C LEU A 145 6.25 -1.53 12.40
N ASN A 146 6.29 -1.49 11.07
CA ASN A 146 5.10 -1.40 10.21
C ASN A 146 4.78 -2.67 9.39
N SER A 147 5.45 -3.77 9.71
CA SER A 147 5.37 -5.09 9.05
C SER A 147 3.96 -5.68 8.97
N GLY A 148 2.97 -5.17 9.73
CA GLY A 148 1.59 -5.67 9.71
C GLY A 148 0.61 -4.94 8.77
N ARG A 149 0.97 -3.78 8.19
CA ARG A 149 0.03 -2.95 7.38
C ARG A 149 0.61 -2.28 6.14
N GLN A 150 1.92 -2.41 5.86
CA GLN A 150 2.58 -1.70 4.76
C GLN A 150 2.97 -2.62 3.62
N SER A 151 2.41 -2.37 2.44
CA SER A 151 3.03 -2.84 1.20
C SER A 151 2.90 -1.87 0.01
N THR A 152 1.90 -0.99 -0.06
CA THR A 152 1.62 -0.24 -1.30
C THR A 152 2.51 0.99 -1.52
N ASP A 153 2.66 1.87 -0.52
CA ASP A 153 3.26 3.19 -0.72
C ASP A 153 4.79 3.16 -0.91
N ARG A 154 5.45 2.14 -0.33
CA ARG A 154 6.90 1.93 -0.47
C ARG A 154 7.28 1.24 -1.78
N LEU A 155 6.40 0.38 -2.31
CA LEU A 155 6.58 -0.17 -3.64
C LEU A 155 6.50 0.92 -4.69
N ALA A 156 5.49 1.80 -4.61
CA ALA A 156 5.38 2.92 -5.55
C ALA A 156 6.67 3.76 -5.58
N SER A 157 7.22 4.14 -4.42
CA SER A 157 8.47 4.91 -4.35
C SER A 157 9.70 4.16 -4.89
N ALA A 158 9.90 2.90 -4.48
CA ALA A 158 11.05 2.10 -4.92
C ALA A 158 11.00 1.75 -6.41
N LEU A 159 9.80 1.44 -6.92
CA LEU A 159 9.56 1.11 -8.32
C LEU A 159 9.66 2.35 -9.22
N THR A 160 9.27 3.54 -8.74
CA THR A 160 9.42 4.80 -9.49
C THR A 160 10.88 5.21 -9.65
N HIS A 161 11.75 4.84 -8.69
CA HIS A 161 13.19 5.12 -8.76
C HIS A 161 13.99 4.07 -9.55
N ALA A 162 13.40 2.92 -9.84
CA ALA A 162 13.97 1.89 -10.70
C ALA A 162 13.63 2.18 -12.17
N THR A 163 14.58 2.76 -12.92
CA THR A 163 14.39 3.01 -14.35
C THR A 163 14.90 1.84 -15.18
N VAL A 164 14.02 1.25 -15.99
CA VAL A 164 14.38 0.30 -17.04
C VAL A 164 14.14 1.01 -18.37
N ALA A 165 15.22 1.47 -19.02
CA ALA A 165 15.16 1.93 -20.41
C ALA A 165 14.09 3.00 -20.69
N SER A 166 14.11 4.09 -19.92
CA SER A 166 13.16 5.22 -19.97
C SER A 166 11.76 5.00 -19.38
N GLU A 167 11.39 3.78 -19.03
CA GLU A 167 10.12 3.46 -18.34
C GLU A 167 10.40 3.00 -16.89
N SER A 168 9.50 3.29 -15.94
CA SER A 168 9.72 2.90 -14.54
C SER A 168 9.34 1.43 -14.32
N LEU A 169 10.02 0.75 -13.41
CA LEU A 169 9.65 -0.61 -13.01
C LEU A 169 8.23 -0.65 -12.43
N ALA A 170 7.71 0.49 -11.93
CA ALA A 170 6.34 0.62 -11.44
C ALA A 170 5.33 0.44 -12.57
N ASP A 171 5.59 1.07 -13.71
CA ASP A 171 4.73 0.99 -14.89
C ASP A 171 4.69 -0.45 -15.40
N ARG A 172 5.86 -1.12 -15.46
CA ARG A 172 5.95 -2.54 -15.85
C ARG A 172 5.21 -3.48 -14.90
N VAL A 173 5.34 -3.27 -13.59
CA VAL A 173 4.58 -4.06 -12.59
C VAL A 173 3.08 -3.84 -12.74
N THR A 174 2.66 -2.60 -13.00
CA THR A 174 1.26 -2.24 -13.24
C THR A 174 0.73 -2.90 -14.51
N GLU A 175 1.50 -2.92 -15.59
CA GLU A 175 1.14 -3.58 -16.86
C GLU A 175 0.93 -5.10 -16.69
N ILE A 176 1.82 -5.77 -15.94
CA ILE A 176 1.68 -7.20 -15.61
C ILE A 176 0.42 -7.44 -14.76
N GLN A 177 0.17 -6.55 -13.80
CA GLN A 177 -1.00 -6.60 -12.92
C GLN A 177 -2.30 -6.47 -13.72
N GLU A 178 -2.38 -5.49 -14.63
CA GLU A 178 -3.52 -5.25 -15.52
C GLU A 178 -3.78 -6.46 -16.43
N ARG A 179 -2.75 -7.07 -17.03
CA ARG A 179 -2.92 -8.29 -17.84
C ARG A 179 -3.47 -9.46 -17.04
N THR A 180 -3.07 -9.61 -15.79
CA THR A 180 -3.60 -10.66 -14.92
C THR A 180 -5.07 -10.44 -14.57
N VAL A 181 -5.49 -9.18 -14.45
CA VAL A 181 -6.91 -8.81 -14.29
C VAL A 181 -7.68 -9.13 -15.57
N VAL A 182 -7.17 -8.75 -16.74
CA VAL A 182 -7.80 -8.99 -18.05
C VAL A 182 -7.91 -10.49 -18.37
N SER A 183 -6.95 -11.31 -17.96
CA SER A 183 -7.02 -12.78 -18.12
C SER A 183 -8.08 -13.44 -17.25
N GLY A 184 -8.67 -12.70 -16.30
CA GLY A 184 -9.72 -13.14 -15.38
C GLY A 184 -9.20 -13.82 -14.12
N PHE A 185 -7.88 -13.91 -13.90
CA PHE A 185 -7.32 -14.46 -12.67
C PHE A 185 -7.40 -13.50 -11.48
N GLY A 186 -7.40 -12.19 -11.75
CA GLY A 186 -7.61 -11.13 -10.77
C GLY A 186 -6.36 -10.37 -10.39
N ASP A 187 -6.51 -9.47 -9.42
CA ASP A 187 -5.50 -8.49 -9.06
C ASP A 187 -4.41 -9.08 -8.14
N ILE A 188 -3.30 -9.53 -8.73
CA ILE A 188 -2.12 -9.99 -7.97
C ILE A 188 -1.45 -8.76 -7.34
N PRO A 189 -1.16 -8.76 -6.03
CA PRO A 189 -0.51 -7.63 -5.38
C PRO A 189 0.82 -7.25 -6.05
N ALA A 190 1.04 -5.96 -6.30
CA ALA A 190 2.28 -5.44 -6.88
C ALA A 190 3.55 -5.93 -6.17
N LEU A 191 3.49 -6.18 -4.85
CA LEU A 191 4.61 -6.74 -4.08
C LEU A 191 5.00 -8.12 -4.59
N THR A 192 4.01 -8.95 -4.86
CA THR A 192 4.17 -10.34 -5.29
C THR A 192 4.77 -10.39 -6.68
N ILE A 193 4.31 -9.53 -7.58
CA ILE A 193 4.89 -9.38 -8.93
C ILE A 193 6.34 -8.92 -8.84
N PHE A 194 6.62 -7.90 -8.03
CA PHE A 194 7.99 -7.41 -7.82
C PHE A 194 8.90 -8.50 -7.22
N GLN A 195 8.43 -9.25 -6.24
CA GLN A 195 9.16 -10.38 -5.66
C GLN A 195 9.43 -11.49 -6.66
N ALA A 196 8.49 -11.77 -7.58
CA ALA A 196 8.70 -12.70 -8.67
C ALA A 196 9.78 -12.21 -9.65
N ILE A 197 9.78 -10.92 -10.00
CA ILE A 197 10.84 -10.32 -10.84
C ILE A 197 12.21 -10.45 -10.18
N LEU A 198 12.31 -10.19 -8.86
CA LEU A 198 13.56 -10.36 -8.12
C LEU A 198 14.03 -11.83 -8.10
N ALA A 199 13.13 -12.76 -7.83
CA ALA A 199 13.43 -14.20 -7.83
C ALA A 199 13.95 -14.66 -9.21
N VAL A 200 13.31 -14.23 -10.29
CA VAL A 200 13.71 -14.50 -11.68
C VAL A 200 15.05 -13.84 -12.03
N SER A 201 15.35 -12.68 -11.44
CA SER A 201 16.66 -12.02 -11.58
C SER A 201 17.81 -12.76 -10.89
N GLY A 202 17.50 -13.78 -10.08
CA GLY A 202 18.47 -14.55 -9.31
C GLY A 202 18.79 -13.97 -7.94
N GLU A 203 17.99 -13.02 -7.44
CA GLU A 203 18.13 -12.48 -6.09
C GLU A 203 17.53 -13.46 -5.07
N GLU A 204 18.31 -13.83 -4.05
CA GLU A 204 17.86 -14.73 -2.99
C GLU A 204 17.09 -13.96 -1.89
N ASP A 205 17.39 -12.68 -1.70
CA ASP A 205 16.73 -11.84 -0.69
C ASP A 205 15.56 -11.03 -1.28
N ILE A 206 14.45 -11.71 -1.57
CA ILE A 206 13.22 -11.08 -2.09
C ILE A 206 12.37 -10.37 -1.01
N GLN A 207 12.69 -10.61 0.28
CA GLN A 207 12.00 -9.99 1.43
C GLN A 207 12.77 -8.79 1.99
N GLY A 208 14.08 -8.72 1.73
CA GLY A 208 15.03 -7.77 2.27
C GLY A 208 14.71 -6.31 2.01
N VAL A 209 14.95 -5.51 3.06
CA VAL A 209 14.64 -4.08 3.17
C VAL A 209 15.59 -3.20 2.33
N ARG A 210 16.61 -3.76 1.67
CA ARG A 210 17.56 -2.98 0.83
C ARG A 210 17.11 -2.91 -0.63
N ARG A 211 15.85 -2.50 -0.83
CA ARG A 211 15.21 -2.37 -2.14
C ARG A 211 15.86 -1.28 -3.01
N GLU A 212 16.54 -0.28 -2.44
CA GLU A 212 17.29 0.70 -3.24
C GLU A 212 18.62 0.13 -3.79
N ALA A 213 19.29 -0.74 -3.05
CA ALA A 213 20.57 -1.34 -3.47
C ALA A 213 20.41 -2.45 -4.51
N LEU A 214 19.25 -3.11 -4.54
CA LEU A 214 18.90 -4.15 -5.53
C LEU A 214 18.67 -3.53 -6.92
N THR A 215 18.07 -2.35 -6.97
CA THR A 215 17.86 -1.58 -8.20
C THR A 215 19.17 -1.05 -8.78
N GLU A 216 20.07 -0.50 -7.94
CA GLU A 216 21.39 -0.01 -8.38
C GLU A 216 22.33 -1.15 -8.83
N ARG A 217 22.25 -2.35 -8.23
CA ARG A 217 23.14 -3.49 -8.59
C ARG A 217 22.74 -4.22 -9.87
N ALA A 218 21.54 -3.97 -10.40
CA ALA A 218 20.96 -4.77 -11.46
C ALA A 218 20.49 -3.97 -12.67
N GLU A 219 21.07 -2.77 -12.89
CA GLU A 219 20.97 -2.06 -14.16
C GLU A 219 21.62 -2.91 -15.28
N GLY A 220 20.76 -3.58 -16.05
CA GLY A 220 21.11 -4.50 -17.14
C GLY A 220 20.48 -5.88 -17.00
N ARG A 221 20.45 -6.45 -15.78
CA ARG A 221 19.84 -7.76 -15.50
C ARG A 221 18.32 -7.69 -15.30
N ILE A 222 17.81 -6.63 -14.66
CA ILE A 222 16.38 -6.51 -14.34
C ILE A 222 15.51 -6.49 -15.60
N ARG A 223 15.94 -5.87 -16.70
CA ARG A 223 15.11 -5.76 -17.92
C ARG A 223 14.66 -7.13 -18.43
N ASN A 224 15.62 -8.00 -18.73
CA ASN A 224 15.32 -9.34 -19.22
C ASN A 224 14.55 -10.13 -18.17
N SER A 225 14.80 -9.89 -16.89
CA SER A 225 14.06 -10.52 -15.80
C SER A 225 12.59 -10.09 -15.72
N VAL A 226 12.23 -8.86 -16.08
CA VAL A 226 10.82 -8.41 -16.11
C VAL A 226 10.04 -9.19 -17.16
N GLU A 227 10.54 -9.23 -18.40
CA GLU A 227 9.90 -9.97 -19.50
C GLU A 227 9.87 -11.47 -19.21
N ASN A 228 10.96 -12.02 -18.68
CA ASN A 228 11.02 -13.43 -18.29
C ASN A 228 10.07 -13.77 -17.14
N ALA A 229 9.94 -12.88 -16.15
CA ALA A 229 9.05 -13.08 -15.00
C ALA A 229 7.60 -12.98 -15.42
N ASP A 230 7.29 -12.08 -16.34
CA ASP A 230 5.95 -11.92 -16.91
C ASP A 230 5.50 -13.20 -17.66
N VAL A 231 6.30 -13.68 -18.61
CA VAL A 231 6.02 -14.94 -19.32
C VAL A 231 5.92 -16.13 -18.35
N ALA A 232 6.75 -16.17 -17.33
CA ALA A 232 6.71 -17.24 -16.34
C ALA A 232 5.50 -17.13 -15.39
N LEU A 233 5.06 -15.91 -15.08
CA LEU A 233 3.89 -15.63 -14.25
C LEU A 233 2.61 -16.03 -14.99
N GLU A 234 2.52 -15.75 -16.28
CA GLU A 234 1.39 -16.22 -17.12
C GLU A 234 1.27 -17.75 -17.06
N LYS A 235 2.38 -18.49 -17.20
CA LYS A 235 2.40 -19.95 -17.05
C LYS A 235 2.02 -20.41 -15.64
N ALA A 236 2.47 -19.69 -14.60
CA ALA A 236 2.10 -19.99 -13.22
C ALA A 236 0.59 -19.80 -12.99
N VAL A 237 0.01 -18.73 -13.54
CA VAL A 237 -1.42 -18.44 -13.50
C VAL A 237 -2.21 -19.53 -14.24
N ASP A 238 -1.77 -19.93 -15.44
CA ASP A 238 -2.40 -21.01 -16.19
C ASP A 238 -2.36 -22.33 -15.44
N PHE A 239 -1.22 -22.66 -14.83
CA PHE A 239 -1.09 -23.85 -13.98
C PHE A 239 -2.04 -23.81 -12.78
N LEU A 240 -2.14 -22.67 -12.09
CA LEU A 240 -3.07 -22.48 -10.98
C LEU A 240 -4.53 -22.67 -11.43
N ARG A 241 -4.91 -22.10 -12.56
CA ARG A 241 -6.30 -22.18 -13.06
C ARG A 241 -6.65 -23.56 -13.59
N GLN A 242 -5.81 -24.12 -14.45
CA GLN A 242 -6.13 -25.30 -15.25
C GLN A 242 -5.75 -26.61 -14.55
N ARG A 243 -4.66 -26.63 -13.79
CA ARG A 243 -4.14 -27.86 -13.16
C ARG A 243 -4.44 -27.93 -11.68
N ILE A 244 -4.29 -26.84 -10.94
CA ILE A 244 -4.61 -26.79 -9.51
C ILE A 244 -6.11 -26.62 -9.27
N GLY A 245 -6.81 -25.92 -10.17
CA GLY A 245 -8.25 -25.61 -10.04
C GLY A 245 -8.53 -24.37 -9.19
N VAL A 246 -7.58 -23.43 -9.12
CA VAL A 246 -7.72 -22.14 -8.45
C VAL A 246 -8.05 -21.07 -9.51
N PRO A 247 -9.32 -20.69 -9.69
CA PRO A 247 -9.72 -19.81 -10.79
C PRO A 247 -9.35 -18.33 -10.55
N HIS A 248 -9.07 -17.93 -9.31
CA HIS A 248 -8.88 -16.53 -8.94
C HIS A 248 -7.80 -16.37 -7.85
N VAL A 249 -6.99 -15.30 -7.93
CA VAL A 249 -5.85 -15.01 -7.03
C VAL A 249 -6.23 -15.02 -5.55
N ARG A 250 -7.41 -14.51 -5.20
CA ARG A 250 -7.93 -14.49 -3.81
C ARG A 250 -8.11 -15.86 -3.17
N LEU A 251 -8.11 -16.93 -3.96
CA LEU A 251 -8.21 -18.31 -3.50
C LEU A 251 -6.83 -18.96 -3.34
N VAL A 252 -5.74 -18.27 -3.72
CA VAL A 252 -4.38 -18.71 -3.45
C VAL A 252 -4.06 -18.44 -1.98
N PRO A 253 -3.72 -19.45 -1.16
CA PRO A 253 -3.52 -19.26 0.27
C PRO A 253 -2.34 -18.36 0.62
N TYR A 254 -1.26 -18.42 -0.18
CA TYR A 254 -0.05 -17.64 0.07
C TYR A 254 0.48 -17.01 -1.22
N ASN A 255 0.69 -15.69 -1.21
CA ASN A 255 1.33 -14.97 -2.31
C ASN A 255 2.73 -15.53 -2.66
N LEU A 256 3.46 -16.07 -1.69
CA LEU A 256 4.75 -16.71 -1.92
C LEU A 256 4.65 -17.93 -2.86
N GLN A 257 3.51 -18.64 -2.89
CA GLN A 257 3.31 -19.73 -3.83
C GLN A 257 3.33 -19.23 -5.28
N ILE A 258 2.75 -18.05 -5.54
CA ILE A 258 2.78 -17.41 -6.87
C ILE A 258 4.22 -17.10 -7.27
N VAL A 259 5.02 -16.52 -6.34
CA VAL A 259 6.43 -16.22 -6.57
C VAL A 259 7.23 -17.48 -6.91
N LEU A 260 7.06 -18.55 -6.12
CA LEU A 260 7.79 -19.81 -6.30
C LEU A 260 7.39 -20.52 -7.59
N LEU A 261 6.09 -20.54 -7.94
CA LEU A 261 5.63 -21.09 -9.21
C LEU A 261 6.18 -20.27 -10.39
N THR A 262 6.20 -18.95 -10.29
CA THR A 262 6.79 -18.08 -11.32
C THR A 262 8.28 -18.40 -11.50
N LEU A 263 9.03 -18.56 -10.41
CA LEU A 263 10.44 -18.98 -10.47
C LEU A 263 10.59 -20.35 -11.14
N PHE A 264 9.72 -21.32 -10.80
CA PHE A 264 9.73 -22.64 -11.42
C PHE A 264 9.56 -22.56 -12.93
N PHE A 265 8.51 -21.87 -13.40
CA PHE A 265 8.19 -21.76 -14.83
C PHE A 265 9.21 -20.93 -15.62
N HIS A 266 10.00 -20.11 -14.93
CA HIS A 266 11.16 -19.44 -15.52
C HIS A 266 12.35 -20.39 -15.72
N VAL A 267 12.65 -21.23 -14.71
CA VAL A 267 13.83 -22.10 -14.71
C VAL A 267 13.61 -23.38 -15.52
N ASP A 268 12.43 -24.00 -15.42
CA ASP A 268 12.14 -25.26 -16.12
C ASP A 268 11.84 -25.03 -17.61
N ARG A 269 12.68 -25.61 -18.46
CA ARG A 269 12.58 -25.46 -19.93
C ARG A 269 11.81 -26.59 -20.62
N ARG A 270 11.48 -27.66 -19.90
CA ARG A 270 10.96 -28.91 -20.49
C ARG A 270 9.54 -29.28 -20.07
N LEU A 271 9.01 -28.70 -18.98
CA LEU A 271 7.65 -28.94 -18.47
C LEU A 271 7.27 -30.42 -18.47
N ASP A 272 7.98 -31.19 -17.65
CA ASP A 272 7.70 -32.61 -17.46
C ASP A 272 6.43 -32.82 -16.61
N GLU A 273 5.53 -33.71 -17.04
CA GLU A 273 4.30 -34.06 -16.33
C GLU A 273 4.55 -34.63 -14.93
N GLY A 274 5.68 -35.30 -14.73
CA GLY A 274 6.14 -35.73 -13.41
C GLY A 274 6.36 -34.54 -12.47
N LYS A 275 7.05 -33.49 -12.93
CA LYS A 275 7.27 -32.27 -12.14
C LYS A 275 5.96 -31.52 -11.85
N LEU A 276 5.07 -31.42 -12.84
CA LEU A 276 3.76 -30.77 -12.66
C LEU A 276 2.92 -31.49 -11.60
N SER A 277 2.96 -32.83 -11.57
CA SER A 277 2.26 -33.64 -10.55
C SER A 277 2.84 -33.45 -9.15
N VAL A 278 4.16 -33.23 -9.03
CA VAL A 278 4.81 -32.88 -7.76
C VAL A 278 4.40 -31.46 -7.32
N LEU A 279 4.39 -30.48 -8.23
CA LEU A 279 3.94 -29.12 -7.92
C LEU A 279 2.49 -29.07 -7.44
N LEU A 280 1.62 -29.89 -8.03
CA LEU A 280 0.23 -29.98 -7.60
C LEU A 280 0.12 -30.43 -6.14
N ARG A 281 0.86 -31.48 -5.76
CA ARG A 281 0.89 -31.97 -4.38
C ARG A 281 1.54 -30.96 -3.44
N TRP A 282 2.66 -30.35 -3.86
CA TRP A 282 3.35 -29.32 -3.10
C TRP A 282 2.44 -28.12 -2.80
N PHE A 283 1.66 -27.66 -3.79
CA PHE A 283 0.73 -26.55 -3.62
C PHE A 283 -0.30 -26.86 -2.52
N TRP A 284 -0.97 -28.00 -2.60
CA TRP A 284 -2.00 -28.36 -1.62
C TRP A 284 -1.41 -28.67 -0.24
N ASN A 285 -0.26 -29.32 -0.18
CA ASN A 285 0.38 -29.63 1.10
C ASN A 285 0.83 -28.35 1.83
N THR A 286 1.50 -27.43 1.14
CA THR A 286 1.90 -26.15 1.74
C THR A 286 0.71 -25.29 2.14
N SER A 287 -0.40 -25.39 1.40
CA SER A 287 -1.66 -24.71 1.70
C SER A 287 -2.34 -25.25 2.96
N LEU A 288 -2.46 -26.58 3.09
CA LEU A 288 -3.18 -27.24 4.19
C LEU A 288 -2.36 -27.30 5.48
N ALA A 289 -1.04 -27.45 5.37
CA ALA A 289 -0.13 -27.46 6.52
C ALA A 289 0.13 -26.06 7.10
N GLY A 290 -0.36 -25.01 6.44
CA GLY A 290 -0.06 -23.64 6.81
C GLY A 290 1.44 -23.31 6.72
N TYR A 291 2.17 -23.96 5.82
CA TYR A 291 3.65 -23.97 5.80
C TYR A 291 4.25 -22.57 5.68
N PHE A 292 3.58 -21.67 4.96
CA PHE A 292 4.01 -20.28 4.78
C PHE A 292 3.32 -19.30 5.75
N ALA A 293 2.56 -19.79 6.74
CA ALA A 293 2.00 -18.95 7.79
C ALA A 293 3.12 -18.40 8.67
N GLY A 294 3.39 -17.09 8.55
CA GLY A 294 4.46 -16.44 9.31
C GLY A 294 5.87 -16.67 8.75
N ALA A 295 5.99 -16.91 7.44
CA ALA A 295 7.26 -17.12 6.77
C ALA A 295 8.29 -16.03 7.08
N ASP A 296 9.43 -16.44 7.63
CA ASP A 296 10.59 -15.58 7.87
C ASP A 296 11.54 -15.53 6.63
N PRO A 297 12.51 -14.61 6.59
CA PRO A 297 13.42 -14.50 5.45
C PRO A 297 14.21 -15.77 5.15
N SER A 298 14.58 -16.57 6.16
CA SER A 298 15.30 -17.84 5.96
C SER A 298 14.42 -18.87 5.26
N LEU A 299 13.17 -19.06 5.71
CA LEU A 299 12.22 -19.98 5.08
C LEU A 299 11.99 -19.62 3.61
N VAL A 300 11.88 -18.32 3.32
CA VAL A 300 11.72 -17.82 1.94
C VAL A 300 12.94 -18.14 1.09
N GLN A 301 14.15 -17.88 1.59
CA GLN A 301 15.40 -18.18 0.89
C GLN A 301 15.56 -19.68 0.61
N ASP A 302 15.27 -20.52 1.60
CA ASP A 302 15.33 -21.97 1.46
C ASP A 302 14.30 -22.46 0.43
N SER A 303 13.07 -21.94 0.48
CA SER A 303 12.02 -22.30 -0.47
C SER A 303 12.35 -21.89 -1.91
N LEU A 304 12.97 -20.71 -2.10
CA LEU A 304 13.45 -20.27 -3.42
C LEU A 304 14.52 -21.20 -3.96
N ARG A 305 15.48 -21.59 -3.11
CA ARG A 305 16.58 -22.50 -3.47
C ARG A 305 16.04 -23.89 -3.83
N GLU A 306 15.19 -24.47 -2.98
CA GLU A 306 14.56 -25.76 -3.23
C GLU A 306 13.75 -25.76 -4.53
N MET A 307 12.95 -24.72 -4.76
CA MET A 307 12.17 -24.60 -6.00
C MET A 307 13.06 -24.48 -7.24
N LYS A 308 14.14 -23.70 -7.16
CA LYS A 308 15.11 -23.53 -8.25
C LYS A 308 15.83 -24.85 -8.57
N ASP A 309 16.26 -25.59 -7.55
CA ASP A 309 16.95 -26.86 -7.74
C ASP A 309 16.01 -27.96 -8.24
N PHE A 310 14.76 -27.99 -7.77
CA PHE A 310 13.74 -28.86 -8.31
C PHE A 310 13.42 -28.54 -9.79
N ALA A 311 13.23 -27.27 -10.13
CA ALA A 311 13.01 -26.85 -11.51
C ALA A 311 14.18 -27.25 -12.43
N ALA A 312 15.43 -27.09 -11.95
CA ALA A 312 16.63 -27.50 -12.66
C ALA A 312 16.85 -29.03 -12.73
N GLY A 313 16.03 -29.84 -12.06
CA GLY A 313 16.16 -31.30 -12.01
C GLY A 313 17.30 -31.81 -11.12
N ARG A 314 17.75 -30.99 -10.15
CA ARG A 314 18.87 -31.28 -9.25
C ARG A 314 18.44 -31.52 -7.80
N GLY A 315 17.14 -31.43 -7.51
CA GLY A 315 16.60 -31.57 -6.16
C GLY A 315 15.15 -32.04 -6.15
N TYR A 316 14.58 -32.08 -4.94
CA TYR A 316 13.19 -32.42 -4.68
C TYR A 316 12.55 -31.33 -3.81
N LEU A 317 11.25 -31.12 -3.97
CA LEU A 317 10.50 -30.24 -3.08
C LEU A 317 10.21 -30.98 -1.78
N ARG A 318 10.54 -30.38 -0.64
CA ARG A 318 10.10 -30.91 0.64
C ARG A 318 8.61 -30.60 0.81
N SER A 319 7.82 -31.66 0.94
CA SER A 319 6.40 -31.61 1.28
C SER A 319 6.22 -32.31 2.61
#